data_AF-A0A2V9H163-F1
#
_entry.id   AF-A0A2V9H163-F1
#
_cell.length_a   1.000
_cell.length_b   1.000
_cell.length_c   1.000
_cell.angle_alpha   90.00
_cell.angle_beta   90.00
_cell.angle_gamma   90.00
#
_symmetry.space_group_name_H-M   'P 1'
#
loop_
_entity.id
_entity.type
_entity.pdbx_description
1 polymer ?
#
loop_
_entity_poly.entity_id
_entity_poly.type
_entity_poly.pdbx_seq_one_letter_code
_entity_poly.pdbx_strand_id
1 'polypeptide(L)'
;MTQPIANCPSEFCKSILVRTDVDLKKVGQVADLPPDSSPIQINTEGQYGSKAFVVVGRILYAYDQGGWNEWHVMMNDGTSAWLSDAQSEYALSLSSKVQNLPGIAQVHVGQQFNWSNQRYTVSVITPAHYRGVEGELPFQYWDKTDVTFVDLRTESGKFATLDYSDPEPALYLGEFVEFDDLKLKNLRSFEGW
;
A
#
# COMPACT_ATOMS: atom_id res chain seq x y z
N MET A 1 57.87 -15.47 12.64
CA MET A 1 57.21 -16.69 12.14
C MET A 1 55.72 -16.43 12.13
N THR A 2 55.09 -16.67 11.00
CA THR A 2 53.76 -16.19 10.63
C THR A 2 52.75 -17.34 10.65
N GLN A 3 51.58 -17.08 11.24
CA GLN A 3 50.28 -17.78 11.14
C GLN A 3 50.14 -19.19 11.79
N PRO A 4 48.94 -19.56 12.31
CA PRO A 4 47.74 -19.80 11.50
C PRO A 4 46.48 -19.01 11.90
N ILE A 5 45.75 -18.65 10.85
CA ILE A 5 44.30 -18.45 10.79
C ILE A 5 43.56 -19.77 11.03
N ALA A 6 42.50 -19.74 11.86
CA ALA A 6 41.34 -20.63 11.72
C ALA A 6 40.12 -20.15 12.54
N ASN A 7 39.02 -19.98 11.79
CA ASN A 7 37.62 -20.21 12.11
C ASN A 7 36.82 -19.39 13.16
N CYS A 8 35.76 -18.78 12.62
CA CYS A 8 34.48 -18.40 13.24
C CYS A 8 33.75 -19.65 13.82
N PRO A 9 32.87 -19.52 14.83
CA PRO A 9 31.48 -19.14 14.56
C PRO A 9 30.78 -18.25 15.62
N SER A 10 29.86 -17.41 15.13
CA SER A 10 28.63 -16.88 15.77
C SER A 10 28.44 -16.97 17.29
N GLU A 11 28.26 -15.82 17.96
CA GLU A 11 27.22 -15.65 18.99
C GLU A 11 26.67 -14.21 19.04
N PHE A 12 25.36 -14.15 18.86
CA PHE A 12 24.34 -13.16 19.24
C PHE A 12 24.78 -11.90 20.03
N CYS A 13 24.54 -10.74 19.42
CA CYS A 13 24.17 -9.55 20.18
C CYS A 13 23.18 -8.71 19.36
N LYS A 14 21.88 -8.96 19.54
CA LYS A 14 20.81 -8.10 19.00
C LYS A 14 20.60 -6.95 19.97
N SER A 15 21.24 -5.80 19.74
CA SER A 15 20.84 -4.54 20.37
C SER A 15 19.81 -3.86 19.49
N ILE A 16 18.55 -3.81 19.95
CA ILE A 16 17.54 -2.88 19.44
C ILE A 16 18.00 -1.48 19.87
N LEU A 17 18.38 -0.64 18.90
CA LEU A 17 18.71 0.75 19.14
C LEU A 17 17.44 1.59 18.93
N VAL A 18 16.71 1.88 20.02
CA VAL A 18 15.65 2.90 19.99
C VAL A 18 16.33 4.26 20.05
N ARG A 19 16.34 5.00 18.94
CA ARG A 19 16.69 6.43 18.95
C ARG A 19 15.47 7.23 19.40
N THR A 20 15.43 7.59 20.68
CA THR A 20 14.70 8.77 21.15
C THR A 20 15.64 9.95 20.96
N ASP A 21 15.37 10.79 19.95
CA ASP A 21 15.63 12.24 19.92
C ASP A 21 15.47 12.73 18.48
N VAL A 22 14.26 13.20 18.14
CA VAL A 22 14.08 14.09 17.00
C VAL A 22 13.32 15.31 17.48
N ASP A 23 14.07 16.40 17.65
CA ASP A 23 13.57 17.74 17.97
C ASP A 23 12.87 18.30 16.71
N LEU A 24 11.53 18.25 16.72
CA LEU A 24 10.66 18.69 15.64
C LEU A 24 10.56 20.23 15.62
N LYS A 25 11.60 20.89 15.11
CA LYS A 25 11.49 22.26 14.60
C LYS A 25 12.34 22.46 13.36
N LYS A 26 11.79 22.12 12.19
CA LYS A 26 11.99 22.89 10.96
C LYS A 26 10.88 22.60 9.96
N VAL A 27 10.16 23.67 9.63
CA VAL A 27 9.15 23.76 8.58
C VAL A 27 9.83 23.54 7.22
N GLY A 28 9.26 22.67 6.38
CA GLY A 28 9.54 22.63 4.94
C GLY A 28 10.45 21.52 4.41
N GLN A 29 10.52 20.35 5.04
CA GLN A 29 11.26 19.18 4.52
C GLN A 29 10.35 17.95 4.56
N VAL A 30 10.28 17.20 3.46
CA VAL A 30 9.59 15.90 3.38
C VAL A 30 10.03 15.09 4.59
N ALA A 31 9.07 14.71 5.44
CA ALA A 31 9.36 13.92 6.63
C ALA A 31 10.04 12.61 6.19
N ASP A 32 11.13 12.24 6.86
CA ASP A 32 11.71 10.91 6.69
C ASP A 32 10.60 9.87 6.88
N LEU A 33 10.36 9.03 5.87
CA LEU A 33 9.32 8.01 5.93
C LEU A 33 9.62 7.04 7.11
N PRO A 34 8.60 6.55 7.82
CA PRO A 34 8.78 5.48 8.80
C PRO A 34 9.53 4.27 8.22
N PRO A 35 10.21 3.47 9.06
CA PRO A 35 10.86 2.24 8.61
C PRO A 35 9.86 1.37 7.83
N ASP A 36 10.26 0.99 6.62
CA ASP A 36 9.41 0.30 5.66
C ASP A 36 10.02 -1.06 5.29
N SER A 37 9.29 -2.12 5.61
CA SER A 37 9.68 -3.50 5.30
C SER A 37 9.32 -3.91 3.87
N SER A 38 8.60 -3.07 3.11
CA SER A 38 8.26 -3.41 1.73
C SER A 38 9.51 -3.46 0.85
N PRO A 39 9.72 -4.55 0.08
CA PRO A 39 10.75 -4.59 -0.95
C PRO A 39 10.40 -3.71 -2.15
N ILE A 40 9.15 -3.28 -2.27
CA ILE A 40 8.70 -2.41 -3.36
C ILE A 40 9.24 -0.99 -3.13
N GLN A 41 9.61 -0.33 -4.21
CA GLN A 41 10.08 1.05 -4.22
C GLN A 41 9.67 1.74 -5.53
N ILE A 42 9.81 3.07 -5.60
CA ILE A 42 9.64 3.79 -6.87
C ILE A 42 10.57 3.20 -7.92
N ASN A 43 10.05 3.06 -9.16
CA ASN A 43 10.66 2.36 -10.28
C ASN A 43 10.75 0.82 -10.14
N THR A 44 10.13 0.21 -9.12
CA THR A 44 9.87 -1.24 -9.16
C THR A 44 9.02 -1.55 -10.40
N GLU A 45 9.44 -2.55 -11.16
CA GLU A 45 8.73 -3.03 -12.36
C GLU A 45 8.02 -4.33 -12.04
N GLY A 46 6.89 -4.60 -12.67
CA GLY A 46 6.16 -5.84 -12.50
C GLY A 46 5.17 -6.12 -13.62
N GLN A 47 4.32 -7.11 -13.40
CA GLN A 47 3.22 -7.44 -14.29
C GLN A 47 1.94 -7.77 -13.52
N TYR A 48 0.81 -7.46 -14.12
CA TYR A 48 -0.51 -7.89 -13.69
C TYR A 48 -1.18 -8.64 -14.85
N GLY A 49 -1.27 -9.97 -14.72
CA GLY A 49 -1.60 -10.83 -15.85
C GLY A 49 -0.59 -10.65 -16.99
N SER A 50 -1.06 -10.19 -18.15
CA SER A 50 -0.20 -9.91 -19.32
C SER A 50 0.23 -8.44 -19.44
N LYS A 51 -0.16 -7.56 -18.50
CA LYS A 51 0.15 -6.13 -18.55
C LYS A 51 1.35 -5.81 -17.68
N ALA A 52 2.40 -5.23 -18.25
CA ALA A 52 3.52 -4.71 -17.48
C ALA A 52 3.14 -3.40 -16.78
N PHE A 53 3.76 -3.13 -15.63
CA PHE A 53 3.60 -1.87 -14.91
C PHE A 53 4.92 -1.38 -14.29
N VAL A 54 4.95 -0.09 -13.96
CA VAL A 54 6.01 0.55 -13.16
C VAL A 54 5.38 1.23 -11.95
N VAL A 55 5.98 1.07 -10.78
CA VAL A 55 5.62 1.83 -9.57
C VAL A 55 6.14 3.26 -9.71
N VAL A 56 5.23 4.23 -9.71
CA VAL A 56 5.55 5.66 -9.94
C VAL A 56 5.26 6.53 -8.73
N GLY A 57 4.48 6.05 -7.76
CA GLY A 57 4.19 6.78 -6.53
C GLY A 57 3.82 5.86 -5.38
N ARG A 58 3.68 6.44 -4.18
CA ARG A 58 3.38 5.72 -2.94
C ARG A 58 2.63 6.62 -1.97
N ILE A 59 1.72 6.02 -1.23
CA ILE A 59 1.13 6.59 0.00
C ILE A 59 1.38 5.60 1.13
N LEU A 60 1.78 6.11 2.30
CA LEU A 60 1.78 5.34 3.55
C LEU A 60 0.56 5.71 4.36
N TYR A 61 -0.25 4.70 4.66
CA TYR A 61 -1.35 4.82 5.59
C TYR A 61 -1.02 4.13 6.92
N ALA A 62 -1.60 4.65 7.99
CA ALA A 62 -1.59 3.98 9.29
C ALA A 62 -2.98 4.04 9.93
N TYR A 63 -3.31 3.02 10.70
CA TYR A 63 -4.52 2.89 11.49
C TYR A 63 -4.17 2.21 12.82
N ASP A 64 -5.16 1.99 13.68
CA ASP A 64 -4.93 1.51 15.05
C ASP A 64 -4.18 0.17 15.15
N GLN A 65 -4.28 -0.70 14.14
CA GLN A 65 -3.67 -2.04 14.18
C GLN A 65 -2.46 -2.19 13.25
N GLY A 66 -2.01 -1.12 12.60
CA GLY A 66 -0.82 -1.17 11.75
C GLY A 66 -0.80 -0.10 10.67
N GLY A 67 -0.09 -0.39 9.58
CA GLY A 67 -0.04 0.47 8.40
C GLY A 67 0.16 -0.36 7.15
N TRP A 68 -0.01 0.28 6.01
CA TRP A 68 0.20 -0.35 4.72
C TRP A 68 0.75 0.66 3.71
N ASN A 69 1.33 0.11 2.66
CA ASN A 69 1.76 0.85 1.49
C ASN A 69 0.70 0.78 0.42
N GLU A 70 0.35 1.93 -0.14
CA GLU A 70 -0.50 2.03 -1.31
C GLU A 70 0.36 2.53 -2.48
N TRP A 71 0.79 1.62 -3.34
CA TRP A 71 1.69 1.92 -4.45
C TRP A 71 0.89 2.33 -5.68
N HIS A 72 1.15 3.53 -6.20
CA HIS A 72 0.61 3.96 -7.49
C HIS A 72 1.42 3.32 -8.60
N VAL A 73 0.77 2.54 -9.45
CA VAL A 73 1.40 1.88 -10.59
C VAL A 73 0.84 2.39 -11.90
N MET A 74 1.75 2.63 -12.85
CA MET A 74 1.42 2.99 -14.22
C MET A 74 1.56 1.76 -15.11
N MET A 75 0.44 1.32 -15.69
CA MET A 75 0.42 0.20 -16.64
C MET A 75 1.02 0.64 -17.99
N ASN A 76 1.53 -0.32 -18.76
CA ASN A 76 2.13 -0.06 -20.07
C ASN A 76 1.15 0.47 -21.13
N ASP A 77 -0.16 0.38 -20.88
CA ASP A 77 -1.22 0.98 -21.71
C ASP A 77 -1.63 2.39 -21.24
N GLY A 78 -0.94 2.94 -20.24
CA GLY A 78 -1.21 4.26 -19.65
C GLY A 78 -2.30 4.26 -18.58
N THR A 79 -2.84 3.11 -18.20
CA THR A 79 -3.82 3.02 -17.12
C THR A 79 -3.13 3.11 -15.75
N SER A 80 -3.62 4.00 -14.89
CA SER A 80 -3.26 4.02 -13.47
C SER A 80 -3.97 2.91 -12.68
N ALA A 81 -3.26 2.29 -11.76
CA ALA A 81 -3.79 1.33 -10.79
C ALA A 81 -3.11 1.50 -9.43
N TRP A 82 -3.66 0.83 -8.42
CA TRP A 82 -3.11 0.80 -7.08
C TRP A 82 -2.75 -0.62 -6.68
N LEU A 83 -1.55 -0.79 -6.13
CA LEU A 83 -1.09 -2.03 -5.51
C LEU A 83 -0.97 -1.79 -4.01
N SER A 84 -1.93 -2.34 -3.26
CA SER A 84 -1.88 -2.36 -1.81
C SER A 84 -0.90 -3.43 -1.35
N ASP A 85 -0.07 -3.10 -0.37
CA ASP A 85 0.88 -3.97 0.30
C ASP A 85 0.72 -3.80 1.81
N ALA A 86 -0.04 -4.73 2.39
CA ALA A 86 -0.38 -4.75 3.81
C ALA A 86 0.10 -6.07 4.41
N GLN A 87 1.21 -6.04 5.15
CA GLN A 87 1.75 -7.22 5.85
C GLN A 87 2.01 -8.42 4.91
N SER A 88 2.58 -8.16 3.72
CA SER A 88 2.84 -9.17 2.68
C SER A 88 1.59 -9.80 2.05
N GLU A 89 0.41 -9.24 2.28
CA GLU A 89 -0.78 -9.46 1.47
C GLU A 89 -0.87 -8.35 0.41
N TYR A 90 -0.97 -8.75 -0.86
CA TYR A 90 -0.97 -7.83 -1.99
C TYR A 90 -2.31 -7.84 -2.71
N ALA A 91 -2.78 -6.66 -3.06
CA ALA A 91 -4.04 -6.50 -3.77
C ALA A 91 -3.91 -5.42 -4.85
N LEU A 92 -4.25 -5.74 -6.09
CA LEU A 92 -4.21 -4.78 -7.19
C LEU A 92 -5.62 -4.38 -7.58
N SER A 93 -5.86 -3.07 -7.67
CA SER A 93 -7.16 -2.52 -8.05
C SER A 93 -7.07 -1.40 -9.08
N LEU A 94 -8.17 -1.24 -9.81
CA LEU A 94 -8.36 -0.16 -10.77
C LEU A 94 -9.58 0.68 -10.37
N SER A 95 -9.50 1.98 -10.67
CA SER A 95 -10.63 2.89 -10.47
C SER A 95 -11.82 2.49 -11.36
N SER A 96 -13.00 2.45 -10.77
CA SER A 96 -14.27 2.18 -11.43
C SER A 96 -14.99 3.47 -11.79
N LYS A 97 -15.71 3.45 -12.93
CA LYS A 97 -16.53 4.59 -13.39
C LYS A 97 -17.97 4.57 -12.85
N VAL A 98 -18.26 3.71 -11.88
CA VAL A 98 -19.58 3.64 -11.25
C VAL A 98 -19.90 4.98 -10.58
N GLN A 99 -21.10 5.49 -10.82
CA GLN A 99 -21.60 6.74 -10.25
C GLN A 99 -22.59 6.45 -9.12
N ASN A 100 -22.91 7.49 -8.32
CA ASN A 100 -23.88 7.42 -7.22
C ASN A 100 -23.49 6.39 -6.15
N LEU A 101 -22.22 6.39 -5.75
CA LEU A 101 -21.72 5.55 -4.68
C LEU A 101 -22.31 5.99 -3.33
N PRO A 102 -22.50 5.06 -2.38
CA PRO A 102 -23.10 5.38 -1.09
C PRO A 102 -22.18 6.30 -0.27
N GLY A 103 -22.76 7.29 0.39
CA GLY A 103 -22.03 8.08 1.38
C GLY A 103 -21.67 7.21 2.60
N ILE A 104 -20.58 7.54 3.31
CA ILE A 104 -20.07 6.72 4.43
C ILE A 104 -21.13 6.43 5.51
N ALA A 105 -22.02 7.39 5.80
CA ALA A 105 -23.11 7.22 6.77
C ALA A 105 -24.17 6.17 6.36
N GLN A 106 -24.17 5.75 5.10
CA GLN A 106 -25.11 4.75 4.55
C GLN A 106 -24.48 3.35 4.48
N VAL A 107 -23.22 3.20 4.90
CA VAL A 107 -22.44 1.96 4.77
C VAL A 107 -22.22 1.31 6.13
N HIS A 108 -22.46 0.00 6.23
CA HIS A 108 -22.19 -0.79 7.44
C HIS A 108 -21.64 -2.18 7.09
N VAL A 109 -20.89 -2.77 8.02
CA VAL A 109 -20.35 -4.13 7.87
C VAL A 109 -21.48 -5.14 7.63
N GLY A 110 -21.26 -6.06 6.68
CA GLY A 110 -22.25 -7.03 6.22
C GLY A 110 -23.21 -6.51 5.14
N GLN A 111 -23.25 -5.21 4.87
CA GLN A 111 -24.04 -4.66 3.77
C GLN A 111 -23.51 -5.12 2.42
N GLN A 112 -24.42 -5.26 1.44
CA GLN A 112 -24.08 -5.77 0.11
C GLN A 112 -24.29 -4.72 -0.97
N PHE A 113 -23.38 -4.71 -1.93
CA PHE A 113 -23.46 -3.89 -3.14
C PHE A 113 -23.20 -4.76 -4.37
N ASN A 114 -23.77 -4.37 -5.51
CA ASN A 114 -23.57 -5.07 -6.77
C ASN A 114 -22.86 -4.15 -7.76
N TRP A 115 -21.68 -4.56 -8.21
CA TRP A 115 -20.89 -3.86 -9.22
C TRP A 115 -20.34 -4.87 -10.22
N SER A 116 -20.38 -4.54 -11.51
CA SER A 116 -19.88 -5.43 -12.59
C SER A 116 -20.45 -6.85 -12.53
N ASN A 117 -21.75 -6.98 -12.25
CA ASN A 117 -22.46 -8.26 -12.05
C ASN A 117 -21.91 -9.16 -10.93
N GLN A 118 -21.15 -8.58 -10.00
CA GLN A 118 -20.59 -9.27 -8.85
C GLN A 118 -21.15 -8.64 -7.57
N ARG A 119 -21.53 -9.50 -6.62
CA ARG A 119 -21.97 -9.10 -5.29
C ARG A 119 -20.76 -8.99 -4.37
N TYR A 120 -20.62 -7.84 -3.74
CA TYR A 120 -19.60 -7.53 -2.73
C TYR A 120 -20.27 -7.34 -1.38
N THR A 121 -19.66 -7.84 -0.32
CA THR A 121 -20.12 -7.67 1.05
C THR A 121 -19.09 -6.85 1.82
N VAL A 122 -19.53 -5.80 2.50
CA VAL A 122 -18.67 -4.97 3.35
C VAL A 122 -18.07 -5.83 4.44
N SER A 123 -16.75 -5.89 4.49
CA SER A 123 -15.98 -6.70 5.42
C SER A 123 -15.41 -5.87 6.57
N VAL A 124 -14.85 -4.71 6.26
CA VAL A 124 -14.23 -3.82 7.25
C VAL A 124 -14.43 -2.35 6.84
N ILE A 125 -14.51 -1.50 7.84
CA ILE A 125 -14.51 -0.04 7.71
C ILE A 125 -13.31 0.45 8.51
N THR A 126 -12.36 1.09 7.84
CA THR A 126 -11.05 1.43 8.39
C THR A 126 -10.85 2.95 8.38
N PRO A 127 -10.96 3.62 9.53
CA PRO A 127 -10.39 4.95 9.71
C PRO A 127 -8.87 4.86 9.68
N ALA A 128 -8.23 5.67 8.86
CA ALA A 128 -6.79 5.68 8.66
C ALA A 128 -6.24 7.10 8.51
N HIS A 129 -4.92 7.22 8.61
CA HIS A 129 -4.18 8.47 8.59
C HIS A 129 -3.11 8.45 7.51
N TYR A 130 -2.98 9.55 6.76
CA TYR A 130 -1.84 9.79 5.88
C TYR A 130 -0.57 9.96 6.73
N ARG A 131 0.46 9.16 6.44
CA ARG A 131 1.75 9.22 7.14
C ARG A 131 2.90 9.66 6.24
N GLY A 132 2.77 9.44 4.94
CA GLY A 132 3.81 9.81 3.99
C GLY A 132 3.35 9.61 2.57
N VAL A 133 4.03 10.29 1.66
CA VAL A 133 3.79 10.27 0.22
C VAL A 133 5.13 10.37 -0.50
N GLU A 134 5.27 9.65 -1.59
CA GLU A 134 6.49 9.63 -2.41
C GLU A 134 6.12 9.53 -3.89
N GLY A 135 6.89 10.17 -4.76
CA GLY A 135 6.72 10.06 -6.21
C GLY A 135 5.47 10.76 -6.76
N GLU A 136 4.95 10.21 -7.86
CA GLU A 136 3.86 10.77 -8.64
C GLU A 136 2.51 10.19 -8.21
N LEU A 137 1.59 11.05 -7.77
CA LEU A 137 0.21 10.68 -7.45
C LEU A 137 -0.75 11.33 -8.46
N PRO A 138 -1.88 10.68 -8.81
CA PRO A 138 -2.83 11.20 -9.79
C PRO A 138 -3.75 12.31 -9.22
N PHE A 139 -3.44 12.85 -8.04
CA PHE A 139 -4.24 13.86 -7.34
C PHE A 139 -3.40 14.73 -6.39
N GLN A 140 -4.00 15.80 -5.89
CA GLN A 140 -3.43 16.68 -4.87
C GLN A 140 -3.60 16.07 -3.47
N TYR A 141 -2.56 16.12 -2.64
CA TYR A 141 -2.52 15.37 -1.37
C TYR A 141 -2.12 16.21 -0.14
N TRP A 142 -1.82 17.49 -0.30
CA TRP A 142 -1.18 18.31 0.75
C TRP A 142 -2.07 18.64 1.96
N ASP A 143 -3.38 18.45 1.85
CA ASP A 143 -4.37 18.72 2.89
C ASP A 143 -5.04 17.44 3.43
N LYS A 144 -4.64 16.26 2.95
CA LYS A 144 -5.19 14.99 3.42
C LYS A 144 -4.52 14.56 4.72
N THR A 145 -5.30 14.38 5.78
CA THR A 145 -4.83 13.91 7.10
C THR A 145 -5.45 12.58 7.47
N ASP A 146 -6.78 12.54 7.51
CA ASP A 146 -7.60 11.41 7.95
C ASP A 146 -8.50 10.97 6.80
N VAL A 147 -8.66 9.67 6.66
CA VAL A 147 -9.45 9.04 5.59
C VAL A 147 -10.20 7.85 6.15
N THR A 148 -11.33 7.51 5.54
CA THR A 148 -12.00 6.24 5.80
C THR A 148 -12.02 5.40 4.55
N PHE A 149 -11.65 4.13 4.68
CA PHE A 149 -11.79 3.13 3.64
C PHE A 149 -12.86 2.12 4.04
N VAL A 150 -13.59 1.62 3.06
CA VAL A 150 -14.49 0.47 3.24
C VAL A 150 -14.06 -0.62 2.29
N ASP A 151 -13.59 -1.73 2.84
CA ASP A 151 -13.20 -2.88 2.04
C ASP A 151 -14.32 -3.91 1.99
N LEU A 152 -14.61 -4.36 0.78
CA LEU A 152 -15.64 -5.33 0.48
C LEU A 152 -15.02 -6.54 -0.19
N ARG A 153 -15.52 -7.72 0.16
CA ARG A 153 -15.07 -8.99 -0.42
C ARG A 153 -16.21 -9.69 -1.11
N THR A 154 -15.84 -10.54 -2.06
CA THR A 154 -16.74 -11.47 -2.72
C THR A 154 -16.45 -12.89 -2.23
N GLU A 155 -17.40 -13.80 -2.40
CA GLU A 155 -17.17 -15.23 -2.13
C GLU A 155 -16.13 -15.84 -3.10
N SER A 156 -15.89 -15.21 -4.24
CA SER A 156 -14.97 -15.66 -5.29
C SER A 156 -13.54 -15.11 -5.17
N GLY A 157 -13.24 -14.34 -4.12
CA GLY A 157 -11.89 -13.81 -3.87
C GLY A 157 -11.57 -12.45 -4.52
N LYS A 158 -12.51 -11.83 -5.25
CA LYS A 158 -12.41 -10.41 -5.65
C LYS A 158 -12.60 -9.49 -4.45
N PHE A 159 -11.99 -8.31 -4.50
CA PHE A 159 -12.17 -7.25 -3.51
C PHE A 159 -12.59 -5.93 -4.17
N ALA A 160 -13.15 -5.05 -3.36
CA ALA A 160 -13.43 -3.68 -3.70
C ALA A 160 -13.10 -2.78 -2.52
N THR A 161 -12.72 -1.54 -2.80
CA THR A 161 -12.51 -0.51 -1.79
C THR A 161 -13.32 0.72 -2.17
N LEU A 162 -14.16 1.20 -1.26
CA LEU A 162 -14.68 2.56 -1.32
C LEU A 162 -13.70 3.46 -0.56
N ASP A 163 -13.19 4.46 -1.25
CA ASP A 163 -12.26 5.47 -0.74
C ASP A 163 -13.04 6.77 -0.49
N TYR A 164 -13.04 7.23 0.77
CA TYR A 164 -13.68 8.46 1.22
C TYR A 164 -12.67 9.57 1.53
N SER A 165 -11.51 9.59 0.85
CA SER A 165 -10.47 10.62 1.03
C SER A 165 -10.82 11.96 0.38
N ASP A 166 -11.83 11.98 -0.48
CA ASP A 166 -12.37 13.18 -1.13
C ASP A 166 -13.89 13.27 -0.88
N PRO A 167 -14.52 14.46 -1.06
CA PRO A 167 -15.95 14.63 -0.82
C PRO A 167 -16.85 13.69 -1.64
N GLU A 168 -16.46 13.42 -2.88
CA GLU A 168 -17.08 12.39 -3.72
C GLU A 168 -16.32 11.08 -3.55
N PRO A 169 -16.96 10.00 -3.09
CA PRO A 169 -16.28 8.73 -2.89
C PRO A 169 -15.81 8.12 -4.21
N ALA A 170 -14.69 7.42 -4.17
CA ALA A 170 -14.18 6.63 -5.30
C ALA A 170 -14.37 5.13 -5.03
N LEU A 171 -14.61 4.36 -6.08
CA LEU A 171 -14.66 2.90 -6.02
C LEU A 171 -13.49 2.32 -6.78
N TYR A 172 -12.75 1.43 -6.12
CA TYR A 172 -11.70 0.62 -6.71
C TYR A 172 -12.13 -0.84 -6.72
N LEU A 173 -11.94 -1.52 -7.84
CA LEU A 173 -12.27 -2.94 -8.02
C LEU A 173 -11.01 -3.72 -8.36
N GLY A 174 -10.80 -4.86 -7.72
CA GLY A 174 -9.56 -5.61 -7.85
C GLY A 174 -9.62 -7.05 -7.37
N GLU A 175 -8.43 -7.63 -7.23
CA GLU A 175 -8.23 -8.95 -6.63
C GLU A 175 -6.92 -9.00 -5.84
N PHE A 176 -6.88 -9.95 -4.89
CA PHE A 176 -5.62 -10.32 -4.25
C PHE A 176 -4.71 -10.99 -5.28
N VAL A 177 -3.41 -10.71 -5.17
CA VAL A 177 -2.39 -11.19 -6.09
C VAL A 177 -1.23 -11.78 -5.29
N GLU A 178 -0.66 -12.86 -5.81
CA GLU A 178 0.53 -13.45 -5.20
C GLU A 178 1.77 -12.63 -5.57
N PHE A 179 2.68 -12.47 -4.62
CA PHE A 179 3.93 -11.71 -4.83
C PHE A 179 4.73 -12.25 -6.03
N ASP A 180 4.82 -13.58 -6.15
CA ASP A 180 5.55 -14.24 -7.23
C ASP A 180 4.89 -14.02 -8.60
N ASP A 181 3.57 -13.81 -8.66
CA ASP A 181 2.85 -13.59 -9.91
C ASP A 181 3.04 -12.17 -10.46
N LEU A 182 3.39 -11.22 -9.58
CA LEU A 182 3.74 -9.86 -9.97
C LEU A 182 5.08 -9.77 -10.72
N LYS A 183 5.91 -10.83 -10.70
CA LYS A 183 7.22 -10.91 -11.36
C LYS A 183 8.08 -9.66 -11.12
N LEU A 184 8.09 -9.18 -9.87
CA LEU A 184 8.68 -7.90 -9.52
C LEU A 184 10.19 -7.88 -9.78
N LYS A 185 10.66 -6.73 -10.27
CA LYS A 185 12.07 -6.43 -10.53
C LYS A 185 12.39 -5.06 -9.97
N ASN A 186 13.68 -4.78 -9.82
CA ASN A 186 14.17 -3.52 -9.24
C ASN A 186 13.63 -3.29 -7.81
N LEU A 187 13.57 -4.37 -7.02
CA LEU A 187 13.20 -4.34 -5.62
C LEU A 187 14.31 -3.72 -4.77
N ARG A 188 13.92 -3.10 -3.67
CA ARG A 188 14.83 -2.61 -2.63
C ARG A 188 15.66 -3.79 -2.11
N SER A 189 16.97 -3.60 -2.08
CA SER A 189 17.87 -4.52 -1.40
C SER A 189 17.94 -4.14 0.08
N PHE A 190 17.75 -5.11 0.96
CA PHE A 190 17.99 -4.92 2.38
C PHE A 190 19.35 -5.55 2.70
N GLU A 191 20.36 -4.73 2.99
CA GLU A 191 21.65 -5.23 3.47
C GLU A 191 21.54 -5.61 4.97
N GLY A 192 21.99 -6.82 5.33
CA GLY A 192 22.23 -7.21 6.72
C GLY A 192 21.17 -8.10 7.40
N TRP A 193 20.59 -9.07 6.67
CA TRP A 193 19.79 -10.15 7.26
C TRP A 193 20.62 -11.43 7.43
#